data_AF-A0A4Y9ZNQ9-F1
#
_entry.id   AF-A0A4Y9ZNQ9-F1
#
_cell.length_a   1.000
_cell.length_b   1.000
_cell.length_c   1.000
_cell.angle_alpha   90.00
_cell.angle_beta   90.00
_cell.angle_gamma   90.00
#
_symmetry.space_group_name_H-M   'P 1'
#
loop_
_entity.id
_entity.type
_entity.pdbx_description
1 polymer ?
#
loop_
_entity_poly.entity_id
_entity_poly.type
_entity_poly.pdbx_seq_one_letter_code
_entity_poly.pdbx_strand_id
1 'polypeptide(L)'
;SITLTALREHHLLAALVRALVSPTPHGVDGDSEGDVDLEEKIAALLHMYVESHNGQFLEDEKRELNRFIAEKRRTTDDAEVLGLSPESLQTLMKAVS
;
A
#
# COMPACT_ATOMS: atom_id res chain seq x y z
N SER A 1 19.27 -5.08 3.88
CA SER A 1 19.46 -4.44 2.57
C SER A 1 19.52 -2.93 2.78
N ILE A 2 20.48 -2.23 2.18
CA ILE A 2 20.64 -0.76 2.30
C ILE A 2 19.36 -0.05 1.85
N THR A 3 18.70 -0.56 0.82
CA THR A 3 17.43 -0.02 0.31
C THR A 3 16.33 -0.01 1.37
N LEU A 4 16.22 -1.05 2.19
CA LEU A 4 15.20 -1.11 3.25
C LEU A 4 15.46 -0.10 4.37
N THR A 5 16.73 0.02 4.76
CA THR A 5 17.15 0.98 5.76
C THR A 5 16.83 2.39 5.26
N ALA A 6 17.15 2.70 4.01
CA ALA A 6 16.81 3.98 3.38
C ALA A 6 15.29 4.23 3.32
N LEU A 7 14.48 3.21 3.02
CA LEU A 7 13.01 3.35 3.00
C LEU A 7 12.44 3.79 4.36
N ARG A 8 13.03 3.33 5.46
CA ARG A 8 12.64 3.71 6.83
C ARG A 8 13.25 5.04 7.26
N GLU A 9 14.57 5.19 7.11
CA GLU A 9 15.32 6.36 7.60
C GLU A 9 14.95 7.66 6.86
N HIS A 10 14.54 7.56 5.60
CA HIS A 10 14.09 8.72 4.82
C HIS A 10 12.56 8.87 4.76
N HIS A 11 11.82 8.18 5.64
CA HIS A 11 10.36 8.25 5.73
C HIS A 11 9.63 7.93 4.41
N LEU A 12 10.28 7.19 3.50
CA LEU A 12 9.71 6.84 2.20
C LEU A 12 8.55 5.85 2.36
N LEU A 13 8.62 4.95 3.35
CA LEU A 13 7.52 4.03 3.64
C LEU A 13 6.23 4.79 4.01
N ALA A 14 6.33 5.75 4.93
CA ALA A 14 5.21 6.60 5.32
C ALA A 14 4.68 7.43 4.12
N ALA A 15 5.57 7.93 3.26
CA ALA A 15 5.17 8.65 2.06
C ALA A 15 4.39 7.77 1.06
N LEU A 16 4.83 6.52 0.86
CA LEU A 16 4.16 5.54 0.00
C LEU A 16 2.80 5.13 0.56
N VAL A 17 2.71 4.87 1.87
CA VAL A 17 1.43 4.61 2.55
C VAL A 17 0.47 5.78 2.34
N ARG A 18 0.94 7.01 2.56
CA ARG A 18 0.12 8.22 2.37
C ARG A 18 -0.32 8.40 0.91
N ALA A 19 0.57 8.16 -0.05
CA ALA A 19 0.25 8.23 -1.47
C ALA A 19 -0.85 7.23 -1.86
N LEU A 20 -0.86 6.05 -1.22
CA LEU A 20 -1.86 5.01 -1.45
C LEU A 20 -3.22 5.34 -0.77
N VAL A 21 -3.21 5.74 0.51
CA VAL A 21 -4.46 5.92 1.28
C VAL A 21 -5.09 7.30 1.14
N SER A 22 -4.33 8.28 0.65
CA SER A 22 -4.75 9.67 0.47
C SER A 22 -4.03 10.26 -0.75
N PRO A 23 -4.33 9.76 -1.97
CA PRO A 23 -3.69 10.24 -3.19
C PRO A 23 -3.86 11.74 -3.33
N THR A 24 -2.80 12.41 -3.82
CA THR A 24 -2.88 13.85 -4.06
C THR A 24 -3.73 14.09 -5.31
N PRO A 25 -4.76 14.95 -5.26
CA PRO A 25 -5.58 15.27 -6.42
C PRO A 25 -4.72 15.75 -7.58
N HIS A 26 -5.06 15.34 -8.80
CA HIS A 26 -4.34 15.73 -10.01
C HIS A 26 -5.34 16.10 -11.12
N GLY A 27 -4.86 16.78 -12.17
CA GLY A 27 -5.73 17.31 -13.23
C GLY A 27 -6.22 18.74 -12.98
N VAL A 28 -6.75 19.36 -14.04
CA VAL A 28 -7.13 20.79 -14.07
C VAL A 28 -8.26 21.12 -13.09
N ASP A 29 -9.12 20.15 -12.81
CA ASP A 29 -10.28 20.29 -11.91
C ASP A 29 -10.08 19.60 -10.55
N GLY A 30 -8.86 19.10 -10.27
CA GLY A 30 -8.59 18.32 -9.06
C GLY A 30 -9.29 16.96 -9.05
N ASP A 31 -9.37 16.31 -10.21
CA ASP A 31 -9.93 14.98 -10.32
C ASP A 31 -9.26 14.05 -9.30
N SER A 32 -10.13 13.31 -8.61
CA SER A 32 -9.77 12.37 -7.57
C SER A 32 -9.75 10.93 -8.08
N GLU A 33 -9.81 10.75 -9.41
CA GLU A 33 -9.71 9.42 -10.01
C GLU A 33 -8.35 8.84 -9.64
N GLY A 34 -8.37 7.70 -8.94
CA GLY A 34 -7.16 7.06 -8.45
C GLY A 34 -6.30 6.58 -9.60
N ASP A 35 -4.98 6.77 -9.50
CA ASP A 35 -4.02 6.18 -10.44
C ASP A 35 -3.84 4.69 -10.09
N VAL A 36 -4.64 3.84 -10.74
CA VAL A 36 -4.68 2.39 -10.48
C VAL A 36 -3.29 1.76 -10.65
N ASP A 37 -2.52 2.15 -11.67
CA ASP A 37 -1.18 1.60 -11.91
C ASP A 37 -0.21 2.00 -10.79
N LEU A 38 -0.30 3.22 -10.28
CA LEU A 38 0.47 3.65 -9.11
C LEU A 38 0.05 2.89 -7.85
N GLU A 39 -1.25 2.73 -7.60
CA GLU A 39 -1.77 2.00 -6.44
C GLU A 39 -1.25 0.55 -6.42
N GLU A 40 -1.32 -0.14 -7.55
CA GLU A 40 -0.84 -1.53 -7.72
C GLU A 40 0.68 -1.62 -7.49
N LYS A 41 1.46 -0.69 -8.04
CA LYS A 41 2.91 -0.65 -7.84
C LYS A 41 3.29 -0.41 -6.38
N ILE A 42 2.57 0.48 -5.69
CA ILE A 42 2.79 0.69 -4.26
C ILE A 42 2.43 -0.59 -3.49
N ALA A 43 1.28 -1.21 -3.76
CA ALA A 43 0.86 -2.44 -3.09
C ALA A 43 1.87 -3.59 -3.29
N ALA A 44 2.38 -3.78 -4.51
CA ALA A 44 3.43 -4.76 -4.81
C ALA A 44 4.72 -4.47 -4.04
N LEU A 45 5.14 -3.21 -3.93
CA LEU A 45 6.33 -2.81 -3.17
C LEU A 45 6.14 -3.07 -1.67
N LEU A 46 4.97 -2.74 -1.11
CA LEU A 46 4.64 -3.01 0.30
C LEU A 46 4.61 -4.52 0.60
N HIS A 47 4.05 -5.31 -0.30
CA HIS A 47 4.09 -6.77 -0.20
C HIS A 47 5.54 -7.29 -0.19
N MET A 48 6.38 -6.87 -1.14
CA MET A 48 7.79 -7.25 -1.20
C MET A 48 8.58 -6.80 0.04
N TYR A 49 8.26 -5.63 0.60
CA TYR A 49 8.85 -5.14 1.85
C TYR A 49 8.57 -6.08 3.02
N VAL A 50 7.37 -6.66 3.09
CA VAL A 50 7.02 -7.65 4.12
C VAL A 50 7.63 -9.01 3.81
N GLU A 51 7.33 -9.57 2.64
CA GLU A 51 7.63 -10.97 2.31
C GLU A 51 9.13 -11.26 2.18
N SER A 52 9.85 -10.43 1.43
CA SER A 52 11.27 -10.69 1.12
C SER A 52 12.22 -10.16 2.19
N HIS A 53 11.73 -9.28 3.07
CA HIS A 53 12.60 -8.46 3.90
C HIS A 53 12.20 -8.38 5.38
N ASN A 54 11.14 -9.09 5.79
CA ASN A 54 10.57 -9.03 7.14
C ASN A 54 10.32 -7.58 7.60
N GLY A 55 9.88 -6.74 6.67
CA GLY A 55 9.55 -5.35 6.92
C GLY A 55 8.42 -5.23 7.93
N GLN A 56 8.53 -4.21 8.79
CA GLN A 56 7.53 -3.89 9.79
C GLN A 56 7.00 -2.49 9.54
N PHE A 57 5.70 -2.33 9.77
CA PHE A 57 4.99 -1.05 9.75
C PHE A 57 4.86 -0.48 11.15
N LEU A 58 4.83 0.84 11.24
CA LEU A 58 4.42 1.56 12.45
C LEU A 58 2.92 1.40 12.68
N GLU A 59 2.47 1.57 13.92
CA GLU A 59 1.06 1.38 14.29
C GLU A 59 0.09 2.27 13.51
N ASP A 60 0.50 3.51 13.20
CA ASP A 60 -0.32 4.41 12.37
C ASP A 60 -0.42 3.93 10.92
N GLU A 61 0.70 3.49 10.33
CA GLU A 61 0.77 2.93 8.98
C GLU A 61 -0.07 1.65 8.86
N LYS A 62 0.00 0.76 9.86
CA LYS A 62 -0.83 -0.46 9.92
C LYS A 62 -2.31 -0.10 9.90
N ARG A 63 -2.73 0.83 10.77
CA ARG A 63 -4.13 1.24 10.89
C ARG A 63 -4.66 1.84 9.59
N GLU A 64 -3.86 2.67 8.94
CA GLU A 64 -4.22 3.29 7.66
C GLU A 64 -4.32 2.26 6.54
N LEU A 65 -3.31 1.41 6.37
CA LEU A 65 -3.29 0.35 5.36
C LEU A 65 -4.43 -0.66 5.57
N ASN A 66 -4.66 -1.10 6.81
CA ASN A 66 -5.71 -2.05 7.13
C ASN A 66 -7.09 -1.51 6.74
N ARG A 67 -7.37 -0.25 7.11
CA ARG A 67 -8.62 0.43 6.75
C ARG A 67 -8.78 0.53 5.24
N PHE A 68 -7.75 1.01 4.54
CA PHE A 68 -7.78 1.20 3.10
C PHE A 68 -7.97 -0.12 2.33
N ILE A 69 -7.22 -1.16 2.70
CA ILE A 69 -7.37 -2.49 2.08
C ILE A 69 -8.77 -3.05 2.34
N ALA A 70 -9.31 -2.87 3.56
CA ALA A 70 -10.66 -3.31 3.88
C ALA A 70 -11.74 -2.57 3.06
N GLU A 71 -11.50 -1.31 2.70
CA GLU A 71 -12.38 -0.53 1.81
C GLU A 71 -12.28 -1.01 0.37
N LYS A 72 -11.07 -1.12 -0.19
CA LYS A 72 -10.85 -1.62 -1.56
C LYS A 72 -11.46 -3.00 -1.77
N ARG A 73 -11.35 -3.90 -0.79
CA ARG A 73 -11.97 -5.24 -0.83
C ARG A 73 -13.50 -5.23 -0.91
N ARG A 74 -14.17 -4.14 -0.50
CA ARG A 74 -15.63 -4.01 -0.60
C ARG A 74 -16.06 -3.40 -1.93
N THR A 75 -15.19 -2.62 -2.56
CA THR A 75 -15.48 -1.88 -3.79
C THR A 75 -14.96 -2.59 -5.05
N THR A 76 -14.08 -3.57 -4.89
CA THR A 76 -13.52 -4.37 -5.99
C THR A 76 -14.32 -5.66 -6.17
N ASP A 77 -14.87 -5.87 -7.36
CA ASP A 77 -15.53 -7.12 -7.78
C ASP A 77 -14.53 -8.18 -8.30
N ASP A 78 -13.26 -7.81 -8.43
CA ASP A 78 -12.17 -8.66 -8.90
C ASP A 78 -11.66 -9.60 -7.78
N ALA A 79 -11.15 -10.77 -8.19
CA ALA A 79 -10.41 -11.67 -7.32
C ALA A 79 -9.09 -11.07 -6.84
N GLU A 80 -8.51 -10.17 -7.64
CA GLU A 80 -7.30 -9.42 -7.31
C GLU A 80 -7.63 -8.04 -6.73
N VAL A 81 -7.01 -7.69 -5.61
CA VAL A 81 -7.21 -6.40 -4.95
C VAL A 81 -5.90 -5.65 -4.94
N LEU A 82 -5.88 -4.45 -5.53
CA LEU A 82 -4.66 -3.67 -5.76
C LEU A 82 -3.63 -4.45 -6.61
N GLY A 83 -4.09 -5.25 -7.58
CA GLY A 83 -3.24 -6.07 -8.43
C GLY A 83 -2.48 -7.18 -7.68
N LEU A 84 -2.87 -7.47 -6.43
CA LEU A 84 -2.30 -8.56 -5.64
C LEU A 84 -3.17 -9.81 -5.74
N SER A 85 -2.52 -10.97 -5.87
CA SER A 85 -3.19 -12.26 -5.70
C SER A 85 -3.74 -12.39 -4.27
N PRO A 86 -4.73 -13.26 -4.03
CA PRO A 86 -5.28 -13.50 -2.69
C PRO A 86 -4.22 -13.86 -1.64
N GLU A 87 -3.20 -14.62 -2.03
CA GLU A 87 -2.10 -15.03 -1.16
C GLU A 87 -1.19 -13.85 -0.80
N SER A 88 -0.79 -13.06 -1.80
CA SER A 88 0.03 -11.86 -1.58
C SER A 88 -0.70 -10.83 -0.72
N LEU A 89 -1.99 -10.62 -0.99
CA LEU A 89 -2.84 -9.76 -0.18
C LEU A 89 -2.93 -10.27 1.26
N GLN A 90 -3.10 -11.58 1.46
CA GLN A 90 -3.15 -12.17 2.81
C GLN A 90 -1.82 -11.99 3.56
N THR A 91 -0.68 -12.14 2.88
CA THR A 91 0.64 -11.88 3.47
C THR A 91 0.76 -10.44 3.94
N LEU A 92 0.38 -9.47 3.09
CA LEU A 92 0.37 -8.06 3.46
C LEU A 92 -0.60 -7.79 4.63
N MET A 93 -1.81 -8.35 4.59
CA MET A 93 -2.81 -8.21 5.64
C MET A 93 -2.29 -8.68 7.00
N LYS A 94 -1.59 -9.82 7.07
CA LYS A 94 -0.99 -10.33 8.32
C LYS A 94 0.04 -9.36 8.92
N ALA A 95 0.76 -8.61 8.10
CA ALA A 95 1.76 -7.65 8.57
C ALA A 95 1.15 -6.31 9.02
N VAL A 96 -0.06 -5.99 8.56
CA VAL A 96 -0.83 -4.79 8.98
C VAL A 96 -1.96 -5.11 9.96
N SER A 97 -1.99 -6.34 10.47
CA SER A 97 -2.91 -6.80 11.53
C SER A 97 -2.41 -6.42 12.91
#